data_AF-A0A2Z7ACP6-F1
#
_entry.id   AF-A0A2Z7ACP6-F1
#
_cell.length_a   1.000
_cell.length_b   1.000
_cell.length_c   1.000
_cell.angle_alpha   90.00
_cell.angle_beta   90.00
_cell.angle_gamma   90.00
#
_symmetry.space_group_name_H-M   'P 1'
#
loop_
_entity.id
_entity.type
_entity.pdbx_description
1 polymer ?
#
loop_
_entity_poly.entity_id
_entity_poly.type
_entity_poly.pdbx_seq_one_letter_code
_entity_poly.pdbx_strand_id
1 'polypeptide(L)'
;MEAYAPLLEKTRIPQPSLQRLAVICIFVKIRSEPSSSAGIHALNLCINSGSPAVLDQSTRELCRLVKDSKFDLSTALLELHSALESSSSPQSRCVFIKAIGFLVRFGFQEKPSSFRFHSSEIHPFVKILSCGAEVQCELVKQVVLFILKCKHLGMDEVCEFLGPFVNYSVVKIPVMGHSSGFTRNLISTILALSCSFPQEAIPIVNLLTERLKYFSCKNAEEVASISYVVECLVDAYLVVLRQLVGLRFVRLLCH
;
A
#
# COMPACT_ATOMS: atom_id res chain seq x y z
N MET A 1 2.37 29.46 -16.99
CA MET A 1 3.20 29.34 -15.76
C MET A 1 2.89 30.46 -14.76
N GLU A 2 2.65 31.70 -15.22
CA GLU A 2 2.38 32.89 -14.38
C GLU A 2 1.24 32.72 -13.36
N ALA A 3 0.18 31.97 -13.68
CA ALA A 3 -0.99 31.83 -12.81
C ALA A 3 -0.73 31.12 -11.46
N TYR A 4 0.31 30.28 -11.39
CA TYR A 4 0.68 29.50 -10.20
C TYR A 4 1.90 30.08 -9.47
N ALA A 5 2.74 30.86 -10.17
CA ALA A 5 3.95 31.46 -9.62
C ALA A 5 3.76 32.14 -8.25
N PRO A 6 2.77 33.04 -8.03
CA PRO A 6 2.63 33.70 -6.73
C PRO A 6 2.25 32.74 -5.60
N LEU A 7 1.56 31.63 -5.91
CA LEU A 7 1.22 30.61 -4.92
C LEU A 7 2.43 29.71 -4.63
N LEU A 8 3.19 29.35 -5.66
CA LEU A 8 4.42 28.58 -5.52
C LEU A 8 5.46 29.33 -4.68
N GLU A 9 5.61 30.64 -4.85
CA GLU A 9 6.48 31.45 -3.96
C GLU A 9 6.01 31.40 -2.51
N LYS A 10 4.70 31.43 -2.25
CA LYS A 10 4.15 31.28 -0.89
C LYS A 10 4.44 29.93 -0.27
N THR A 11 4.64 28.87 -1.06
CA THR A 11 5.06 27.55 -0.54
C THR A 11 6.51 27.55 -0.03
N ARG A 12 7.34 28.52 -0.44
CA ARG A 12 8.75 28.62 -0.01
C ARG A 12 8.91 29.37 1.32
N ILE A 13 7.90 30.12 1.75
CA ILE A 13 7.91 30.83 3.03
C ILE A 13 7.91 29.78 4.15
N PRO A 14 8.85 29.82 5.12
CA PRO A 14 9.00 28.80 6.16
C PRO A 14 7.93 28.90 7.27
N GLN A 15 6.67 29.08 6.88
CA GLN A 15 5.52 29.14 7.76
C GLN A 15 4.51 28.04 7.36
N PRO A 16 4.44 26.92 8.11
CA PRO A 16 3.66 25.74 7.71
C PRO A 16 2.18 25.99 7.40
N SER A 17 1.51 26.88 8.14
CA SER A 17 0.10 27.24 7.88
C SER A 17 -0.09 27.92 6.54
N LEU A 18 0.79 28.88 6.21
CA LEU A 18 0.77 29.60 4.94
C LEU A 18 1.11 28.66 3.77
N GLN A 19 2.09 27.77 3.95
CA GLN A 19 2.45 26.75 2.98
C GLN A 19 1.26 25.85 2.64
N ARG A 20 0.56 25.32 3.66
CA ARG A 20 -0.63 24.48 3.45
C ARG A 20 -1.73 25.22 2.72
N LEU A 21 -2.01 26.47 3.10
CA LEU A 21 -3.01 27.28 2.43
C LEU A 21 -2.65 27.55 0.96
N ALA A 22 -1.38 27.83 0.67
CA ALA A 22 -0.90 28.02 -0.69
C ALA A 22 -1.09 26.76 -1.54
N VAL A 23 -0.75 25.58 -0.99
CA VAL A 23 -1.01 24.28 -1.65
C VAL A 23 -2.49 24.08 -1.92
N ILE A 24 -3.36 24.30 -0.93
CA ILE A 24 -4.82 24.17 -1.11
C ILE A 24 -5.29 25.07 -2.27
N CYS A 25 -4.86 26.33 -2.32
CA CYS A 25 -5.21 27.24 -3.41
C CYS A 25 -4.69 26.76 -4.78
N ILE A 26 -3.49 26.17 -4.85
CA ILE A 26 -2.95 25.57 -6.09
C ILE A 26 -3.87 24.43 -6.54
N PHE A 27 -4.21 23.51 -5.64
CA PHE A 27 -5.04 22.35 -5.98
C PHE A 27 -6.50 22.70 -6.28
N VAL A 28 -7.04 23.77 -5.70
CA VAL A 28 -8.34 24.35 -6.10
C VAL A 28 -8.29 24.83 -7.55
N LYS A 29 -7.21 25.50 -7.97
CA LYS A 29 -7.05 25.91 -9.38
C LYS A 29 -6.90 24.70 -10.31
N ILE A 30 -6.10 23.70 -9.94
CA ILE A 30 -5.96 22.45 -10.71
C ILE A 30 -7.31 21.75 -10.87
N ARG A 31 -8.15 21.76 -9.83
CA ARG A 31 -9.50 21.18 -9.88
C ARG A 31 -10.38 21.84 -10.95
N SER A 32 -10.26 23.15 -11.13
CA SER A 32 -11.04 23.92 -12.11
C SER A 32 -10.59 23.69 -13.55
N GLU A 33 -9.30 23.41 -13.74
CA GLU A 33 -8.70 23.11 -15.06
C GLU A 33 -7.86 21.82 -15.00
N PRO A 34 -8.53 20.64 -14.90
CA PRO A 34 -7.86 19.36 -14.81
C PRO A 34 -6.93 19.11 -16.00
N SER A 35 -5.80 18.46 -15.75
CA SER A 35 -4.85 18.04 -16.78
C SER A 35 -4.22 19.17 -17.61
N SER A 36 -4.35 20.43 -17.18
CA SER A 36 -3.57 21.52 -17.77
C SER A 36 -2.07 21.31 -17.53
N SER A 37 -1.24 21.57 -18.54
CA SER A 37 0.23 21.40 -18.42
C SER A 37 0.83 22.24 -17.29
N ALA A 38 0.31 23.45 -17.09
CA ALA A 38 0.69 24.32 -15.97
C ALA A 38 0.27 23.76 -14.61
N GLY A 39 -0.91 23.13 -14.53
CA GLY A 39 -1.40 22.48 -13.32
C GLY A 39 -0.58 21.25 -12.94
N ILE A 40 -0.28 20.38 -13.91
CA ILE A 40 0.59 19.21 -13.72
C ILE A 40 1.98 19.64 -13.25
N HIS A 41 2.55 20.67 -13.89
CA HIS A 41 3.85 21.21 -13.46
C HIS A 41 3.81 21.76 -12.03
N ALA A 42 2.76 22.50 -11.66
CA ALA A 42 2.60 23.02 -10.30
C ALA A 42 2.45 21.89 -9.26
N LEU A 43 1.69 20.84 -9.60
CA LEU A 43 1.55 19.63 -8.78
C LEU A 43 2.91 18.97 -8.56
N ASN A 44 3.70 18.76 -9.62
CA ASN A 44 5.01 18.13 -9.53
C ASN A 44 5.98 18.94 -8.66
N LEU A 45 5.95 20.27 -8.74
CA LEU A 45 6.74 21.13 -7.85
C LEU A 45 6.32 20.99 -6.37
N CYS A 46 5.03 20.83 -6.09
CA CYS A 46 4.54 20.69 -4.73
C CYS A 46 4.85 19.31 -4.14
N ILE A 47 4.69 18.24 -4.93
CA ILE A 47 5.00 16.86 -4.55
C ILE A 47 6.49 16.64 -4.33
N ASN A 48 7.35 17.33 -5.10
CA ASN A 48 8.80 17.25 -4.92
C ASN A 48 9.36 18.33 -3.97
N SER A 49 8.49 19.01 -3.21
CA SER A 49 8.94 20.03 -2.27
C SER A 49 9.72 19.42 -1.11
N GLY A 50 10.82 20.07 -0.72
CA GLY A 50 11.57 19.74 0.50
C GLY A 50 10.85 20.12 1.80
N SER A 51 9.73 20.87 1.74
CA SER A 51 8.95 21.21 2.94
C SER A 51 7.97 20.08 3.29
N PRO A 52 8.04 19.50 4.51
CA PRO A 52 7.10 18.47 4.94
C PRO A 52 5.64 18.92 4.94
N ALA A 53 5.39 20.21 5.23
CA ALA A 53 4.03 20.76 5.26
C ALA A 53 3.43 20.90 3.85
N VAL A 54 4.26 21.27 2.87
CA VAL A 54 3.85 21.32 1.46
C VAL A 54 3.59 19.91 0.95
N LEU A 55 4.51 18.99 1.21
CA LEU A 55 4.42 17.61 0.77
C LEU A 55 3.18 16.87 1.32
N ASP A 56 2.96 16.90 2.64
CA ASP A 56 1.81 16.25 3.28
C ASP A 56 0.49 16.82 2.73
N GLN A 57 0.37 18.15 2.59
CA GLN A 57 -0.85 18.74 2.05
C GLN A 57 -1.05 18.39 0.56
N SER A 58 0.03 18.36 -0.22
CA SER A 58 -0.05 18.10 -1.67
C SER A 58 -0.50 16.67 -1.96
N THR A 59 0.02 15.71 -1.22
CA THR A 59 -0.41 14.30 -1.36
C THR A 59 -1.86 14.09 -0.95
N ARG A 60 -2.33 14.80 0.10
CA ARG A 60 -3.75 14.79 0.50
C ARG A 60 -4.66 15.39 -0.58
N GLU A 61 -4.29 16.55 -1.12
CA GLU A 61 -5.09 17.20 -2.17
C GLU A 61 -5.07 16.39 -3.48
N LEU A 62 -3.95 15.76 -3.85
CA LEU A 62 -3.90 14.83 -4.99
C LEU A 62 -4.86 13.66 -4.77
N CYS A 63 -4.82 13.02 -3.61
CA CYS A 63 -5.75 11.94 -3.26
C CYS A 63 -7.21 12.39 -3.35
N ARG A 64 -7.48 13.64 -2.93
CA ARG A 64 -8.81 14.24 -3.02
C ARG A 64 -9.24 14.50 -4.46
N LEU A 65 -8.35 14.99 -5.32
CA LEU A 65 -8.66 15.18 -6.75
C LEU A 65 -9.04 13.86 -7.43
N VAL A 66 -8.32 12.77 -7.13
CA VAL A 66 -8.66 11.44 -7.66
C VAL A 66 -10.03 10.98 -7.14
N LYS A 67 -10.28 11.14 -5.83
CA LYS A 67 -11.56 10.79 -5.22
C LYS A 67 -12.74 11.57 -5.83
N ASP A 68 -12.53 12.84 -6.15
CA ASP A 68 -13.54 13.70 -6.78
C ASP A 68 -13.66 13.47 -8.30
N SER A 69 -12.98 12.45 -8.86
CA SER A 69 -12.89 12.16 -10.30
C SER A 69 -12.39 13.36 -11.13
N LYS A 70 -11.54 14.20 -10.53
CA LYS A 70 -10.90 15.37 -11.16
C LYS A 70 -9.46 15.11 -11.57
N PHE A 71 -8.95 13.92 -11.29
CA PHE A 71 -7.62 13.50 -11.69
C PHE A 71 -7.60 11.98 -11.88
N ASP A 72 -6.86 11.51 -12.88
CA ASP A 72 -6.78 10.10 -13.20
C ASP A 72 -5.98 9.32 -12.14
N LEU A 73 -6.50 8.16 -11.72
CA LEU A 73 -5.90 7.31 -10.69
C LEU A 73 -4.54 6.77 -11.12
N SER A 74 -4.42 6.28 -12.36
CA SER A 74 -3.17 5.71 -12.88
C SER A 74 -2.07 6.77 -12.95
N THR A 75 -2.42 7.98 -13.38
CA THR A 75 -1.53 9.13 -13.41
C THR A 75 -1.11 9.54 -12.00
N ALA A 76 -2.03 9.62 -11.03
CA ALA A 76 -1.68 9.95 -9.65
C ALA A 76 -0.74 8.92 -9.01
N LEU A 77 -0.99 7.63 -9.25
CA LEU A 77 -0.10 6.57 -8.81
C LEU A 77 1.27 6.70 -9.45
N LEU A 78 1.35 7.00 -10.75
CA LEU A 78 2.61 7.19 -11.46
C LEU A 78 3.45 8.34 -10.84
N GLU A 79 2.84 9.51 -10.63
CA GLU A 79 3.52 10.66 -10.03
C GLU A 79 4.01 10.36 -8.61
N LEU A 80 3.19 9.71 -7.79
CA LEU A 80 3.59 9.33 -6.42
C LEU A 80 4.69 8.27 -6.40
N HIS A 81 4.67 7.30 -7.32
CA HIS A 81 5.74 6.31 -7.45
C HIS A 81 7.05 6.97 -7.89
N SER A 82 7.01 7.87 -8.88
CA SER A 82 8.21 8.61 -9.31
C SER A 82 8.78 9.48 -8.19
N ALA A 83 7.92 10.13 -7.41
CA ALA A 83 8.34 10.91 -6.25
C ALA A 83 8.91 10.02 -5.12
N LEU A 84 8.34 8.83 -4.91
CA LEU A 84 8.86 7.86 -3.94
C LEU A 84 10.27 7.37 -4.32
N GLU A 85 10.48 7.02 -5.59
CA GLU A 85 11.77 6.55 -6.12
C GLU A 85 12.86 7.62 -6.03
N SER A 86 12.53 8.89 -6.28
CA SER A 86 13.47 10.00 -6.23
C SER A 86 13.72 10.57 -4.83
N SER A 87 12.83 10.28 -3.87
CA SER A 87 12.95 10.81 -2.51
C SER A 87 14.08 10.17 -1.74
N SER A 88 14.87 10.97 -1.02
CA SER A 88 15.90 10.50 -0.08
C SER A 88 15.47 10.58 1.39
N SER A 89 14.38 11.30 1.69
CA SER A 89 13.90 11.50 3.08
C SER A 89 12.99 10.36 3.52
N PRO A 90 13.26 9.69 4.66
CA PRO A 90 12.38 8.67 5.22
C PRO A 90 10.96 9.18 5.50
N GLN A 91 10.84 10.42 5.97
CA GLN A 91 9.54 11.04 6.26
C GLN A 91 8.73 11.22 4.97
N SER A 92 9.36 11.74 3.91
CA SER A 92 8.72 11.91 2.61
C SER A 92 8.29 10.58 2.00
N ARG A 93 9.17 9.57 2.03
CA ARG A 93 8.84 8.20 1.60
C ARG A 93 7.63 7.64 2.33
N CYS A 94 7.55 7.81 3.65
CA CYS A 94 6.39 7.38 4.44
C CYS A 94 5.08 8.07 3.99
N VAL A 95 5.12 9.37 3.68
CA VAL A 95 3.95 10.11 3.15
C VAL A 95 3.51 9.54 1.81
N PHE A 96 4.45 9.30 0.88
CA PHE A 96 4.13 8.72 -0.43
C PHE A 96 3.54 7.31 -0.32
N ILE A 97 4.13 6.43 0.50
CA ILE A 97 3.62 5.06 0.70
C ILE A 97 2.18 5.09 1.24
N LYS A 98 1.88 5.99 2.17
CA LYS A 98 0.51 6.18 2.70
C LYS A 98 -0.46 6.69 1.64
N ALA A 99 -0.04 7.65 0.82
CA ALA A 99 -0.85 8.19 -0.26
C ALA A 99 -1.13 7.13 -1.34
N ILE A 100 -0.11 6.39 -1.77
CA ILE A 100 -0.25 5.25 -2.70
C ILE A 100 -1.18 4.20 -2.09
N GLY A 101 -0.95 3.81 -0.84
CA GLY A 101 -1.81 2.85 -0.13
C GLY A 101 -3.28 3.31 -0.06
N PHE A 102 -3.53 4.61 0.14
CA PHE A 102 -4.87 5.18 0.06
C PHE A 102 -5.47 5.06 -1.34
N LEU A 103 -4.75 5.48 -2.37
CA LEU A 103 -5.24 5.43 -3.76
C LEU A 103 -5.49 4.00 -4.25
N VAL A 104 -4.63 3.05 -3.86
CA VAL A 104 -4.82 1.62 -4.17
C VAL A 104 -6.10 1.11 -3.53
N ARG A 105 -6.34 1.38 -2.24
CA ARG A 105 -7.58 0.98 -1.56
C ARG A 105 -8.81 1.62 -2.21
N PHE A 106 -8.74 2.94 -2.45
CA PHE A 106 -9.84 3.67 -3.06
C PHE A 106 -10.17 3.14 -4.45
N GLY A 107 -9.17 3.02 -5.32
CA GLY A 107 -9.36 2.48 -6.67
C GLY A 107 -9.87 1.04 -6.65
N PHE A 108 -9.35 0.20 -5.75
CA PHE A 108 -9.81 -1.18 -5.62
C PHE A 108 -11.28 -1.24 -5.19
N GLN A 109 -11.70 -0.36 -4.27
CA GLN A 109 -13.10 -0.28 -3.83
C GLN A 109 -14.04 0.21 -4.94
N GLU A 110 -13.61 1.18 -5.75
CA GLU A 110 -14.41 1.71 -6.86
C GLU A 110 -14.53 0.71 -8.02
N LYS A 111 -13.41 0.07 -8.39
CA LYS A 111 -13.35 -0.84 -9.52
C LYS A 111 -12.25 -1.91 -9.32
N PRO A 112 -12.55 -3.02 -8.63
CA PRO A 112 -11.59 -4.09 -8.36
C PRO A 112 -10.91 -4.62 -9.64
N SER A 113 -11.68 -4.73 -10.73
CA SER A 113 -11.19 -5.24 -12.02
C SER A 113 -10.09 -4.39 -12.67
N SER A 114 -9.93 -3.12 -12.28
CA SER A 114 -8.83 -2.27 -12.72
C SER A 114 -7.47 -2.68 -12.17
N PHE A 115 -7.44 -3.56 -11.16
CA PHE A 115 -6.23 -4.02 -10.49
C PHE A 115 -5.89 -5.48 -10.83
N ARG A 116 -6.21 -5.90 -12.06
CA ARG A 116 -5.73 -7.16 -12.63
C ARG A 116 -4.41 -6.93 -13.35
N PHE A 117 -3.36 -7.56 -12.84
CA PHE A 117 -2.00 -7.34 -13.31
C PHE A 117 -1.53 -8.52 -14.17
N HIS A 118 -1.07 -8.21 -15.39
CA HIS A 118 -0.45 -9.20 -16.29
C HIS A 118 1.03 -9.48 -15.92
N SER A 119 1.64 -8.62 -15.09
CA SER A 119 3.00 -8.76 -14.57
C SER A 119 3.03 -8.31 -13.11
N SER A 120 3.87 -8.92 -12.28
CA SER A 120 4.05 -8.47 -10.89
C SER A 120 4.69 -7.07 -10.81
N GLU A 121 5.45 -6.64 -11.81
CA GLU A 121 6.20 -5.38 -11.80
C GLU A 121 5.30 -4.13 -11.84
N ILE A 122 4.10 -4.27 -12.39
CA ILE A 122 3.11 -3.18 -12.43
C ILE A 122 2.26 -3.12 -11.15
N HIS A 123 2.41 -4.08 -10.24
CA HIS A 123 1.66 -4.09 -8.98
C HIS A 123 2.17 -2.95 -8.07
N PRO A 124 1.29 -2.10 -7.52
CA PRO A 124 1.69 -0.89 -6.79
C PRO A 124 2.52 -1.21 -5.54
N PHE A 125 2.17 -2.25 -4.77
CA PHE A 125 2.99 -2.67 -3.63
C PHE A 125 4.34 -3.29 -4.03
N VAL A 126 4.46 -3.89 -5.21
CA VAL A 126 5.74 -4.36 -5.73
C VAL A 126 6.62 -3.16 -6.08
N LYS A 127 6.06 -2.15 -6.77
CA LYS A 127 6.78 -0.90 -7.08
C LYS A 127 7.28 -0.18 -5.82
N ILE A 128 6.45 -0.13 -4.76
CA ILE A 128 6.90 0.41 -3.46
C ILE A 128 8.08 -0.41 -2.93
N LEU A 129 7.93 -1.74 -2.87
CA LEU A 129 8.94 -2.62 -2.30
C LEU A 129 10.28 -2.56 -3.05
N SER A 130 10.24 -2.35 -4.36
CA SER A 130 11.43 -2.18 -5.20
C SER A 130 12.21 -0.88 -4.92
N CYS A 131 11.67 0.06 -4.13
CA CYS A 131 12.36 1.30 -3.80
C CYS A 131 13.45 1.13 -2.71
N GLY A 132 13.48 0.02 -1.97
CA GLY A 132 14.49 -0.24 -0.94
C GLY A 132 13.93 -0.84 0.35
N ALA A 133 14.81 -1.11 1.32
CA ALA A 133 14.42 -1.78 2.58
C ALA A 133 13.65 -0.85 3.54
N GLU A 134 13.88 0.44 3.46
CA GLU A 134 13.27 1.48 4.31
C GLU A 134 11.75 1.63 4.12
N VAL A 135 11.21 1.19 2.99
CA VAL A 135 9.77 1.26 2.70
C VAL A 135 8.98 0.14 3.37
N GLN A 136 9.68 -0.93 3.78
CA GLN A 136 9.10 -2.21 4.16
C GLN A 136 8.14 -2.09 5.35
N CYS A 137 8.53 -1.38 6.40
CA CYS A 137 7.72 -1.25 7.62
C CYS A 137 6.37 -0.56 7.34
N GLU A 138 6.39 0.53 6.58
CA GLU A 138 5.15 1.23 6.22
C GLU A 138 4.34 0.44 5.19
N LEU A 139 5.00 -0.26 4.26
CA LEU A 139 4.33 -1.11 3.29
C LEU A 139 3.52 -2.24 3.95
N VAL A 140 4.07 -2.93 4.96
CA VAL A 140 3.34 -3.96 5.71
C VAL A 140 2.06 -3.37 6.32
N LYS A 141 2.13 -2.17 6.91
CA LYS A 141 0.94 -1.48 7.43
C LYS A 141 -0.08 -1.17 6.34
N GLN A 142 0.36 -0.74 5.16
CA GLN A 142 -0.55 -0.47 4.04
C GLN A 142 -1.22 -1.75 3.52
N VAL A 143 -0.53 -2.89 3.54
CA VAL A 143 -1.11 -4.20 3.20
C VAL A 143 -2.18 -4.62 4.22
N VAL A 144 -1.91 -4.50 5.52
CA VAL A 144 -2.88 -4.76 6.59
C VAL A 144 -4.11 -3.87 6.43
N LEU A 145 -3.90 -2.56 6.20
CA LEU A 145 -4.98 -1.62 5.97
C LEU A 145 -5.78 -1.95 4.70
N PHE A 146 -5.12 -2.43 3.65
CA PHE A 146 -5.79 -2.89 2.44
C PHE A 146 -6.73 -4.05 2.75
N ILE A 147 -6.23 -5.11 3.39
CA ILE A 147 -7.05 -6.28 3.77
C ILE A 147 -8.24 -5.82 4.62
N LEU A 148 -7.99 -5.06 5.69
CA LEU A 148 -9.04 -4.62 6.62
C LEU A 148 -10.13 -3.77 5.95
N LYS A 149 -9.75 -2.90 5.00
CA LYS A 149 -10.69 -1.98 4.36
C LYS A 149 -11.35 -2.55 3.12
N CYS A 150 -10.77 -3.55 2.47
CA CYS A 150 -11.28 -4.11 1.22
C CYS A 150 -11.96 -5.47 1.40
N LYS A 151 -11.81 -6.15 2.55
CA LYS A 151 -12.39 -7.49 2.78
C LYS A 151 -13.90 -7.61 2.57
N HIS A 152 -14.65 -6.52 2.74
CA HIS A 152 -16.09 -6.47 2.49
C HIS A 152 -16.47 -6.73 1.03
N LEU A 153 -15.51 -6.63 0.10
CA LEU A 153 -15.67 -6.95 -1.32
C LEU A 153 -15.46 -8.44 -1.61
N GLY A 154 -15.13 -9.25 -0.59
CA GLY A 154 -14.76 -10.65 -0.72
C GLY A 154 -13.26 -10.85 -0.48
N MET A 155 -12.90 -11.81 0.38
CA MET A 155 -11.50 -12.08 0.69
C MET A 155 -10.76 -12.74 -0.48
N ASP A 156 -11.44 -13.51 -1.33
CA ASP A 156 -10.84 -14.09 -2.52
C ASP A 156 -10.30 -13.01 -3.47
N GLU A 157 -11.04 -11.93 -3.67
CA GLU A 157 -10.61 -10.81 -4.52
C GLU A 157 -9.44 -10.03 -3.90
N VAL A 158 -9.45 -9.87 -2.57
CA VAL A 158 -8.32 -9.30 -1.84
C VAL A 158 -7.07 -10.19 -2.01
N CYS A 159 -7.24 -11.51 -1.96
CA CYS A 159 -6.15 -12.47 -2.16
C CYS A 159 -5.67 -12.53 -3.61
N GLU A 160 -6.55 -12.40 -4.61
CA GLU A 160 -6.19 -12.28 -6.02
C GLU A 160 -5.29 -11.06 -6.23
N PHE A 161 -5.68 -9.91 -5.68
CA PHE A 161 -4.89 -8.69 -5.71
C PHE A 161 -3.52 -8.86 -5.05
N LEU A 162 -3.47 -9.43 -3.84
CA LEU A 162 -2.21 -9.58 -3.09
C LEU A 162 -1.28 -10.65 -3.66
N GLY A 163 -1.80 -11.62 -4.42
CA GLY A 163 -1.05 -12.77 -4.92
C GLY A 163 0.26 -12.42 -5.63
N PRO A 164 0.25 -11.56 -6.67
CA PRO A 164 1.47 -11.13 -7.34
C PRO A 164 2.50 -10.47 -6.41
N PHE A 165 2.05 -9.70 -5.42
CA PHE A 165 2.91 -9.05 -4.44
C PHE A 165 3.54 -10.03 -3.46
N VAL A 166 2.77 -10.99 -2.95
CA VAL A 166 3.29 -12.07 -2.09
C VAL A 166 4.28 -12.92 -2.86
N ASN A 167 3.99 -13.28 -4.11
CA ASN A 167 4.91 -14.03 -4.98
C ASN A 167 6.24 -13.31 -5.16
N TYR A 168 6.18 -12.01 -5.47
CA TYR A 168 7.37 -11.19 -5.61
C TYR A 168 8.19 -11.16 -4.30
N SER A 169 7.51 -11.01 -3.17
CA SER A 169 8.13 -10.97 -1.84
C SER A 169 8.84 -12.27 -1.48
N VAL A 170 8.27 -13.42 -1.85
CA VAL A 170 8.88 -14.75 -1.60
C VAL A 170 10.04 -15.02 -2.56
N VAL A 171 9.89 -14.70 -3.85
CA VAL A 171 10.84 -15.11 -4.89
C VAL A 171 12.01 -14.14 -5.07
N LYS A 172 11.74 -12.83 -5.07
CA LYS A 172 12.72 -11.82 -5.52
C LYS A 172 13.48 -11.16 -4.38
N ILE A 173 12.83 -10.91 -3.24
CA ILE A 173 13.45 -10.20 -2.12
C ILE A 173 14.68 -10.90 -1.54
N PRO A 174 14.69 -12.23 -1.33
CA PRO A 174 15.88 -12.93 -0.85
C PRO A 174 17.08 -12.80 -1.81
N VAL A 175 16.82 -12.66 -3.11
CA VAL A 175 17.85 -12.58 -4.16
C VAL A 175 18.47 -11.18 -4.26
N MET A 176 17.72 -10.14 -3.88
CA MET A 176 18.15 -8.74 -3.99
C MET A 176 19.04 -8.27 -2.81
N GLY A 177 19.46 -9.17 -1.92
CA GLY A 177 20.25 -8.83 -0.73
C GLY A 177 19.47 -8.04 0.34
N HIS A 178 18.14 -7.95 0.19
CA HIS A 178 17.26 -7.40 1.20
C HIS A 178 16.99 -8.44 2.30
N SER A 179 16.77 -7.99 3.54
CA SER A 179 16.58 -8.90 4.68
C SER A 179 15.44 -9.89 4.44
N SER A 180 15.74 -11.18 4.60
CA SER A 180 14.76 -12.29 4.70
C SER A 180 13.66 -12.04 5.74
N GLY A 181 13.92 -11.13 6.68
CA GLY A 181 12.98 -10.68 7.71
C GLY A 181 11.73 -9.99 7.14
N PHE A 182 11.78 -9.37 5.96
CA PHE A 182 10.59 -8.73 5.39
C PHE A 182 9.47 -9.72 5.12
N THR A 183 9.77 -10.78 4.37
CA THR A 183 8.78 -11.80 3.97
C THR A 183 8.21 -12.49 5.21
N ARG A 184 9.06 -12.81 6.19
CA ARG A 184 8.61 -13.35 7.49
C ARG A 184 7.64 -12.41 8.19
N ASN A 185 8.00 -11.14 8.31
CA ASN A 185 7.17 -10.12 8.98
C ASN A 185 5.84 -9.89 8.25
N LEU A 186 5.87 -9.81 6.91
CA LEU A 186 4.68 -9.65 6.10
C LEU A 186 3.70 -10.81 6.31
N ILE A 187 4.19 -12.05 6.18
CA ILE A 187 3.36 -13.24 6.27
C ILE A 187 2.83 -13.42 7.70
N SER A 188 3.67 -13.30 8.72
CA SER A 188 3.23 -13.43 10.12
C SER A 188 2.21 -12.36 10.50
N THR A 189 2.38 -11.12 10.02
CA THR A 189 1.41 -10.04 10.25
C THR A 189 0.07 -10.32 9.57
N ILE A 190 0.07 -10.79 8.33
CA ILE A 190 -1.16 -11.14 7.60
C ILE A 190 -1.89 -12.31 8.29
N LEU A 191 -1.15 -13.31 8.79
CA LEU A 191 -1.71 -14.44 9.52
C LEU A 191 -2.27 -14.04 10.89
N ALA A 192 -1.54 -13.22 11.64
CA ALA A 192 -2.05 -12.69 12.91
C ALA A 192 -3.33 -11.86 12.69
N LEU A 193 -3.39 -11.10 11.60
CA LEU A 193 -4.56 -10.33 11.22
C LEU A 193 -5.76 -11.25 10.92
N SER A 194 -5.56 -12.35 10.18
CA SER A 194 -6.64 -13.26 9.79
C SER A 194 -7.31 -13.95 10.99
N CYS A 195 -6.58 -14.15 12.09
CA CYS A 195 -7.12 -14.62 13.37
C CYS A 195 -8.17 -13.68 13.99
N SER A 196 -8.26 -12.43 13.52
CA SER A 196 -9.29 -11.47 13.99
C SER A 196 -10.62 -11.60 13.24
N PHE A 197 -10.66 -12.33 12.13
CA PHE A 197 -11.86 -12.55 11.32
C PHE A 197 -11.87 -13.99 10.77
N PRO A 198 -12.07 -14.99 11.65
CA PRO A 198 -11.87 -16.41 11.34
C PRO A 198 -12.76 -16.93 10.21
N GLN A 199 -13.95 -16.33 10.00
CA GLN A 199 -14.87 -16.71 8.92
C GLN A 199 -14.34 -16.35 7.53
N GLU A 200 -13.46 -15.36 7.43
CA GLU A 200 -12.88 -14.86 6.18
C GLU A 200 -11.40 -15.26 6.05
N ALA A 201 -10.86 -16.07 6.98
CA ALA A 201 -9.43 -16.35 7.07
C ALA A 201 -8.95 -17.42 6.08
N ILE A 202 -9.83 -18.31 5.61
CA ILE A 202 -9.47 -19.45 4.75
C ILE A 202 -8.78 -19.00 3.45
N PRO A 203 -9.27 -18.00 2.69
CA PRO A 203 -8.60 -17.54 1.47
C PRO A 203 -7.18 -17.05 1.71
N ILE A 204 -6.93 -16.36 2.84
CA ILE A 204 -5.58 -15.91 3.24
C ILE A 204 -4.66 -17.11 3.50
N VAL A 205 -5.13 -18.09 4.26
CA VAL A 205 -4.35 -19.31 4.55
C VAL A 205 -4.04 -20.06 3.26
N ASN A 206 -5.01 -20.20 2.35
CA ASN A 206 -4.83 -20.86 1.06
C ASN A 206 -3.80 -20.12 0.20
N LEU A 207 -3.94 -18.78 0.06
CA LEU A 207 -3.01 -17.93 -0.66
C LEU A 207 -1.56 -18.20 -0.19
N LEU A 208 -1.33 -18.13 1.12
CA LEU A 208 -0.01 -18.28 1.70
C LEU A 208 0.53 -19.71 1.59
N THR A 209 -0.32 -20.72 1.83
CA THR A 209 0.05 -22.14 1.71
C THR A 209 0.48 -22.48 0.28
N GLU A 210 -0.25 -22.01 -0.72
CA GLU A 210 0.10 -22.22 -2.12
C GLU A 210 1.43 -21.56 -2.53
N ARG A 211 1.89 -20.55 -1.78
CA ARG A 211 3.14 -19.84 -2.07
C ARG A 211 4.36 -20.42 -1.35
N LEU A 212 4.17 -21.34 -0.40
CA LEU A 212 5.27 -22.05 0.26
C LEU A 212 6.21 -22.75 -0.73
N LYS A 213 5.67 -23.27 -1.83
CA LYS A 213 6.45 -23.94 -2.89
C LYS A 213 7.47 -23.03 -3.60
N TYR A 214 7.35 -21.70 -3.45
CA TYR A 214 8.25 -20.74 -4.07
C TYR A 214 9.41 -20.32 -3.18
N PHE A 215 9.42 -20.72 -1.90
CA PHE A 215 10.55 -20.47 -1.03
C PHE A 215 11.76 -21.26 -1.53
N SER A 216 12.89 -20.59 -1.63
CA SER A 216 14.18 -21.26 -1.81
C SER A 216 14.56 -21.95 -0.50
N CYS A 217 15.21 -23.12 -0.59
CA CYS A 217 15.73 -23.88 0.56
C CYS A 217 17.22 -24.20 0.35
N LYS A 218 17.98 -23.24 -0.21
CA LYS A 218 19.37 -23.44 -0.62
C LYS A 218 20.35 -23.28 0.53
N ASN A 219 19.96 -22.61 1.61
CA ASN A 219 20.81 -22.37 2.77
C ASN A 219 20.01 -22.44 4.09
N ALA A 220 20.72 -22.46 5.22
CA ALA A 220 20.12 -22.60 6.54
C ALA A 220 19.20 -21.42 6.93
N GLU A 221 19.51 -20.19 6.50
CA GLU A 221 18.68 -19.02 6.77
C GLU A 221 17.33 -19.12 6.04
N GLU A 222 17.36 -19.53 4.78
CA GLU A 222 16.17 -19.79 3.97
C GLU A 222 15.31 -20.91 4.58
N VAL A 223 15.93 -22.01 5.02
CA VAL A 223 15.25 -23.12 5.71
C VAL A 223 14.63 -22.67 7.04
N ALA A 224 15.32 -21.83 7.81
CA ALA A 224 14.77 -21.25 9.04
C ALA A 224 13.59 -20.30 8.76
N SER A 225 13.67 -19.53 7.66
CA SER A 225 12.62 -18.62 7.24
C SER A 225 11.33 -19.35 6.84
N ILE A 226 11.42 -20.40 6.02
CA ILE A 226 10.26 -21.22 5.65
C ILE A 226 9.69 -21.96 6.88
N SER A 227 10.55 -22.50 7.76
CA SER A 227 10.10 -23.18 8.98
C SER A 227 9.29 -22.24 9.86
N TYR A 228 9.79 -21.01 10.08
CA TYR A 228 9.05 -19.98 10.81
C TYR A 228 7.70 -19.63 10.17
N VAL A 229 7.66 -19.51 8.85
CA VAL A 229 6.40 -19.23 8.14
C VAL A 229 5.40 -20.38 8.29
N VAL A 230 5.86 -21.63 8.21
CA VAL A 230 5.02 -22.82 8.42
C VAL A 230 4.48 -22.87 9.86
N GLU A 231 5.32 -22.60 10.85
CA GLU A 231 4.89 -22.49 12.25
C GLU A 231 3.78 -21.43 12.40
N CYS A 232 3.99 -20.22 11.87
CA CYS A 232 2.97 -19.17 11.90
C CYS A 232 1.67 -19.58 11.22
N LEU A 233 1.75 -20.31 10.11
CA LEU A 233 0.58 -20.82 9.38
C LEU A 233 -0.21 -21.81 10.24
N VAL A 234 0.47 -22.79 10.84
CA VAL A 234 -0.15 -23.80 11.70
C VAL A 234 -0.80 -23.13 12.92
N ASP A 235 -0.10 -22.21 13.57
CA ASP A 235 -0.61 -21.51 14.75
C ASP A 235 -1.86 -20.68 14.40
N ALA A 236 -1.82 -19.90 13.32
CA ALA A 236 -2.96 -19.11 12.88
C ALA A 236 -4.14 -20.02 12.50
N TYR A 237 -3.89 -21.12 11.79
CA TYR A 237 -4.92 -22.08 11.41
C TYR A 237 -5.58 -22.73 12.63
N LEU A 238 -4.80 -23.12 13.65
CA LEU A 238 -5.33 -23.64 14.91
C LEU A 238 -6.21 -22.61 15.63
N VAL A 239 -5.79 -21.35 15.69
CA VAL A 239 -6.59 -20.26 16.29
C VAL A 239 -7.91 -20.07 15.54
N VAL A 240 -7.87 -19.98 14.22
CA VAL A 240 -9.05 -19.83 13.36
C VAL A 240 -10.01 -21.01 13.56
N LEU A 241 -9.52 -22.25 13.54
CA LEU A 241 -10.36 -23.44 13.74
C LEU A 241 -11.02 -23.44 15.12
N ARG A 242 -10.28 -23.14 16.18
CA ARG A 242 -10.82 -23.06 17.55
C ARG A 242 -11.94 -22.02 17.64
N GLN A 243 -11.75 -20.85 17.04
CA GLN A 243 -12.77 -19.81 17.03
C GLN A 243 -14.00 -20.21 16.21
N LEU A 244 -13.83 -20.84 15.04
CA LEU A 244 -14.94 -21.32 14.21
C LEU A 244 -15.77 -22.40 14.93
N VAL A 245 -15.10 -23.33 15.61
CA VAL A 245 -15.77 -24.36 16.42
C VAL A 245 -16.52 -23.71 17.58
N GLY A 246 -15.89 -22.79 18.33
CA GLY A 246 -16.55 -22.05 19.41
C GLY A 246 -17.77 -21.25 18.96
N LEU A 247 -17.69 -20.58 17.79
CA LEU A 247 -18.81 -19.84 17.21
C LEU A 247 -19.99 -20.76 16.83
N ARG A 248 -19.73 -22.00 16.41
CA ARG A 248 -20.78 -22.99 16.14
C ARG A 248 -21.49 -23.43 17.42
N PHE A 249 -20.76 -23.62 18.51
CA PHE A 249 -21.36 -23.97 19.81
C PHE A 249 -22.24 -22.84 20.37
N VAL A 250 -21.82 -21.58 20.25
CA VAL A 250 -22.66 -20.44 20.68
C VAL A 250 -23.95 -20.35 19.86
N ARG A 251 -23.88 -20.57 18.53
CA ARG A 251 -25.08 -20.55 17.68
C ARG A 251 -26.08 -21.68 17.98
N LEU A 252 -25.59 -22.84 18.41
CA LEU A 252 -26.44 -23.97 18.82
C LEU A 252 -27.12 -23.76 20.19
N LEU A 253 -26.59 -22.88 21.04
CA LEU A 253 -27.18 -22.56 22.35
C LEU A 253 -28.21 -21.42 22.28
N CYS A 254 -28.27 -20.69 21.16
CA CYS A 254 -29.20 -19.58 20.95
C CYS A 254 -30.43 -19.95 20.08
N HIS A 255 -30.61 -21.23 19.78
CA HIS A 255 -31.78 -21.82 19.12
C HIS A 255 -32.37 -22.91 19.99
#